data_AF-A0A2D5UEQ3-F1
#
_entry.id   AF-A0A2D5UEQ3-F1
#
_cell.length_a   1.000
_cell.length_b   1.000
_cell.length_c   1.000
_cell.angle_alpha   90.00
_cell.angle_beta   90.00
_cell.angle_gamma   90.00
#
_symmetry.space_group_name_H-M   'P 1'
#
loop_
_entity.id
_entity.type
_entity.pdbx_description
1 polymer ?
#
loop_
_entity_poly.entity_id
_entity_poly.type
_entity_poly.pdbx_seq_one_letter_code
_entity_poly.pdbx_strand_id
1 'polypeptide(L)'
;MLTARGCPFKCTFCQEGDDYFNVVRKFSFDRVREELDYVARRARNPDLIYADSNFGMYKHDADICREIVRVQEAYGWPKYFVGIMGKNNKARVLEAAEIIRSGVFGGGAVWLSSAIQSTDESVLEKVKRSNINADTMVKVANESEAHAGNQFSELILALPGDSLKAHFKSVCDLIDTGVNVVRSHQYIMLGGSEAATPEGQAEYSPLTKFRVTPHTMNTYELFSETIFAPEIDEICVGNDTLTFEEYEECRMFDLTVEVFYNNALLLELFKLLKARGIRISTLITRIHERVTSAASPVAELYEGFRRETNELFDSPEQLHDFLRREGVAEQYQAGKLGNNEQLMYSALMVFRYMRDVHDIAYDVARELFQENGAYEDWVAGYLSELIEFSLLRKQDMLATDQVETRHFHYDFIALEQCGFNEGPRDHACPGGVNIHFAHDDVQKELISGYCKAYGISNSGLGNIFGMGKNVRSFYRRIETVPHTDVVPAELT
;
A
#
# COMPACT_ATOMS: atom_id res chain seq x y z
N MET A 1 15.48 -14.46 10.27
CA MET A 1 16.45 -15.55 9.97
C MET A 1 17.10 -15.27 8.62
N LEU A 2 18.24 -15.88 8.30
CA LEU A 2 18.84 -15.82 6.97
C LEU A 2 19.14 -17.24 6.47
N THR A 3 18.87 -17.51 5.19
CA THR A 3 19.21 -18.79 4.53
C THR A 3 20.32 -18.65 3.50
N ALA A 4 20.50 -17.44 2.96
CA ALA A 4 21.60 -17.04 2.11
C ALA A 4 22.00 -15.57 2.35
N ARG A 5 23.22 -15.22 1.94
CA ARG A 5 23.72 -13.83 1.88
C ARG A 5 24.15 -13.50 0.46
N GLY A 6 23.82 -12.31 0.01
CA GLY A 6 24.18 -11.80 -1.32
C GLY A 6 23.01 -11.82 -2.30
N CYS A 7 23.18 -11.06 -3.38
CA CYS A 7 22.17 -10.76 -4.38
C CYS A 7 22.83 -10.75 -5.76
N PRO A 8 22.39 -11.58 -6.73
CA PRO A 8 23.06 -11.68 -8.03
C PRO A 8 22.70 -10.53 -9.01
N PHE A 9 22.11 -9.45 -8.50
CA PHE A 9 21.63 -8.33 -9.29
C PHE A 9 22.54 -7.11 -9.11
N LYS A 10 22.51 -6.20 -10.08
CA LYS A 10 23.40 -5.04 -10.21
C LYS A 10 22.66 -3.71 -10.14
N CYS A 11 21.52 -3.66 -9.44
CA CYS A 11 20.68 -2.47 -9.40
C CYS A 11 21.47 -1.26 -8.89
N THR A 12 21.49 -0.17 -9.65
CA THR A 12 22.34 1.00 -9.36
C THR A 12 21.99 1.70 -8.05
N PHE A 13 20.71 1.67 -7.67
CA PHE A 13 20.15 2.27 -6.46
C PHE A 13 20.32 1.41 -5.19
N CYS A 14 20.83 0.18 -5.31
CA CYS A 14 20.87 -0.78 -4.22
C CYS A 14 22.31 -1.07 -3.79
N GLN A 15 22.59 -1.01 -2.49
CA GLN A 15 23.91 -1.37 -1.96
C GLN A 15 24.30 -2.82 -2.31
N GLU A 16 23.32 -3.75 -2.34
CA GLU A 16 23.58 -5.14 -2.75
C GLU A 16 23.80 -5.31 -4.26
N GLY A 17 23.73 -4.22 -5.03
CA GLY A 17 24.17 -4.16 -6.42
C GLY A 17 25.69 -4.27 -6.57
N ASP A 18 26.45 -3.97 -5.51
CA ASP A 18 27.91 -4.00 -5.52
C ASP A 18 28.48 -5.41 -5.76
N ASP A 19 29.64 -5.49 -6.43
CA ASP A 19 30.36 -6.72 -6.76
C ASP A 19 30.57 -7.64 -5.54
N TYR A 20 30.79 -7.07 -4.36
CA TYR A 20 30.95 -7.81 -3.11
C TYR A 20 29.74 -8.71 -2.79
N PHE A 21 28.52 -8.20 -3.00
CA PHE A 21 27.28 -8.92 -2.67
C PHE A 21 26.83 -9.89 -3.76
N ASN A 22 27.41 -9.83 -4.96
CA ASN A 22 26.95 -10.62 -6.10
C ASN A 22 27.28 -12.11 -6.03
N VAL A 23 28.13 -12.51 -5.08
CA VAL A 23 28.38 -13.92 -4.77
C VAL A 23 27.41 -14.41 -3.70
N VAL A 24 26.35 -15.10 -4.13
CA VAL A 24 25.35 -15.66 -3.22
C VAL A 24 25.93 -16.84 -2.44
N ARG A 25 26.09 -16.69 -1.13
CA ARG A 25 26.56 -17.74 -0.21
C ARG A 25 25.39 -18.28 0.61
N LYS A 26 25.21 -19.60 0.57
CA LYS A 26 24.08 -20.29 1.20
C LYS A 26 24.52 -20.95 2.50
N PHE A 27 23.64 -20.96 3.49
CA PHE A 27 23.80 -21.82 4.67
C PHE A 27 23.40 -23.26 4.32
N SER A 28 23.92 -24.24 5.08
CA SER A 28 23.53 -25.64 4.89
C SER A 28 22.06 -25.84 5.30
N PHE A 29 21.37 -26.75 4.63
CA PHE A 29 19.99 -27.09 4.96
C PHE A 29 19.85 -27.58 6.41
N ASP A 30 20.79 -28.41 6.88
CA ASP A 30 20.80 -28.89 8.26
C ASP A 30 20.86 -27.75 9.28
N ARG A 31 21.67 -26.71 9.01
CA ARG A 31 21.72 -25.53 9.87
C ARG A 31 20.39 -24.79 9.88
N VAL A 32 19.78 -24.55 8.72
CA VAL A 32 18.50 -23.83 8.61
C VAL A 32 17.40 -24.59 9.36
N ARG A 33 17.35 -25.92 9.21
CA ARG A 33 16.44 -26.81 9.95
C ARG A 33 16.63 -26.67 11.47
N GLU A 34 17.86 -26.81 11.95
CA GLU A 34 18.17 -26.71 13.38
C GLU A 34 17.83 -25.33 13.96
N GLU A 35 18.09 -24.25 13.21
CA GLU A 35 17.72 -22.89 13.61
C GLU A 35 16.19 -22.72 13.66
N LEU A 36 15.44 -23.26 12.70
CA LEU A 36 13.97 -23.22 12.72
C LEU A 36 13.40 -23.93 13.95
N ASP A 37 13.86 -25.15 14.24
CA ASP A 37 13.47 -25.89 15.46
C ASP A 37 13.88 -25.16 16.74
N TYR A 38 15.04 -24.51 16.75
CA TYR A 38 15.51 -23.73 17.90
C TYR A 38 14.60 -22.53 18.18
N VAL A 39 14.25 -21.79 17.12
CA VAL A 39 13.41 -20.58 17.18
C VAL A 39 11.97 -20.95 17.54
N ALA A 40 11.38 -21.98 16.90
CA ALA A 40 9.99 -22.38 17.13
C ALA A 40 9.70 -22.70 18.60
N ARG A 41 10.66 -23.29 19.32
CA ARG A 41 10.53 -23.61 20.76
C ARG A 41 10.60 -22.39 21.69
N ARG A 42 11.00 -21.22 21.18
CA ARG A 42 11.31 -20.01 21.98
C ARG A 42 10.54 -18.78 21.53
N ALA A 43 10.08 -18.75 20.29
CA ALA A 43 9.39 -17.62 19.71
C ALA A 43 8.09 -17.36 20.46
N ARG A 44 7.90 -16.09 20.85
CA ARG A 44 6.62 -15.58 21.36
C ARG A 44 5.85 -14.79 20.31
N ASN A 45 6.58 -14.28 19.31
CA ASN A 45 6.01 -13.58 18.16
C ASN A 45 5.48 -14.61 17.14
N PRO A 46 4.25 -14.44 16.61
CA PRO A 46 3.67 -15.34 15.61
C PRO A 46 4.37 -15.31 14.24
N ASP A 47 5.21 -14.31 13.98
CA ASP A 47 5.82 -14.02 12.68
C ASP A 47 7.21 -14.67 12.54
N LEU A 48 7.47 -15.26 11.38
CA LEU A 48 8.81 -15.58 10.90
C LEU A 48 9.16 -14.64 9.74
N ILE A 49 10.28 -13.93 9.88
CA ILE A 49 10.80 -13.04 8.83
C ILE A 49 12.15 -13.55 8.35
N TYR A 50 12.29 -13.74 7.04
CA TYR A 50 13.57 -13.98 6.38
C TYR A 50 14.14 -12.67 5.85
N ALA A 51 15.43 -12.45 6.10
CA ALA A 51 16.18 -11.27 5.67
C ALA A 51 17.00 -11.54 4.40
N ASP A 52 16.69 -12.62 3.69
CA ASP A 52 17.29 -12.98 2.42
C ASP A 52 16.86 -12.01 1.32
N SER A 53 17.80 -11.58 0.49
CA SER A 53 17.54 -10.61 -0.57
C SER A 53 16.57 -11.09 -1.66
N ASN A 54 16.45 -12.41 -1.85
CA ASN A 54 15.74 -13.01 -2.98
C ASN A 54 15.12 -14.40 -2.66
N PHE A 55 14.78 -14.68 -1.40
CA PHE A 55 14.23 -16.00 -1.04
C PHE A 55 12.94 -16.30 -1.82
N GLY A 56 12.79 -17.56 -2.24
CA GLY A 56 11.72 -18.08 -3.08
C GLY A 56 12.11 -18.27 -4.54
N MET A 57 13.18 -17.65 -5.05
CA MET A 57 13.56 -17.80 -6.47
C MET A 57 14.57 -18.93 -6.76
N TYR A 58 15.15 -19.55 -5.73
CA TYR A 58 16.15 -20.60 -5.87
C TYR A 58 15.55 -21.99 -5.61
N LYS A 59 16.07 -23.03 -6.30
CA LYS A 59 15.54 -24.40 -6.20
C LYS A 59 15.44 -24.94 -4.77
N HIS A 60 16.45 -24.67 -3.94
CA HIS A 60 16.49 -25.13 -2.55
C HIS A 60 15.50 -24.43 -1.61
N ASP A 61 14.92 -23.30 -2.04
CA ASP A 61 14.01 -22.53 -1.18
C ASP A 61 12.72 -23.33 -0.94
N ALA A 62 12.32 -24.15 -1.92
CA ALA A 62 11.19 -25.06 -1.78
C ALA A 62 11.39 -26.08 -0.64
N ASP A 63 12.61 -26.60 -0.46
CA ASP A 63 12.91 -27.52 0.64
C ASP A 63 12.83 -26.82 2.00
N ILE A 64 13.29 -25.56 2.06
CA ILE A 64 13.17 -24.73 3.26
C ILE A 64 11.70 -24.40 3.54
N CYS A 65 10.89 -24.11 2.52
CA CYS A 65 9.45 -23.90 2.70
C CYS A 65 8.75 -25.14 3.27
N ARG A 66 9.10 -26.35 2.79
CA ARG A 66 8.58 -27.62 3.35
C ARG A 66 8.98 -27.80 4.81
N GLU A 67 10.20 -27.39 5.16
CA GLU A 67 10.67 -27.41 6.54
C GLU A 67 9.91 -26.43 7.43
N ILE A 68 9.55 -25.24 6.92
CA ILE A 68 8.69 -24.30 7.63
C ILE A 68 7.31 -24.94 7.89
N VAL A 69 6.70 -25.59 6.90
CA VAL A 69 5.41 -26.29 7.07
C VAL A 69 5.52 -27.39 8.13
N ARG A 70 6.58 -28.20 8.10
CA ARG A 70 6.82 -29.22 9.14
C ARG A 70 6.88 -28.60 10.55
N VAL A 71 7.53 -27.44 10.69
CA VAL A 71 7.64 -26.71 11.95
C VAL A 71 6.29 -26.15 12.39
N GLN A 72 5.45 -25.69 11.45
CA GLN A 72 4.06 -25.30 11.75
C GLN A 72 3.25 -26.46 12.30
N GLU A 73 3.35 -27.64 11.69
CA GLU A 73 2.68 -28.86 12.15
C GLU A 73 3.16 -29.31 13.53
N ALA A 74 4.48 -29.24 13.76
CA ALA A 74 5.09 -29.73 14.99
C ALA A 74 4.90 -28.79 16.19
N TYR A 75 4.89 -27.48 15.99
CA TYR A 75 4.93 -26.49 17.07
C TYR A 75 3.80 -25.45 17.03
N GLY A 76 2.96 -25.43 16.00
CA GLY A 76 1.96 -24.37 15.81
C GLY A 76 2.59 -23.00 15.52
N TRP A 77 3.79 -22.97 14.94
CA TRP A 77 4.54 -21.75 14.60
C TRP A 77 5.38 -21.98 13.33
N PRO A 78 5.59 -20.96 12.46
CA PRO A 78 5.05 -19.60 12.52
C PRO A 78 3.62 -19.51 11.98
N LYS A 79 2.84 -18.55 12.50
CA LYS A 79 1.51 -18.23 11.97
C LYS A 79 1.58 -17.35 10.74
N TYR A 80 2.58 -16.46 10.65
CA TYR A 80 2.81 -15.58 9.51
C TYR A 80 4.24 -15.69 9.01
N PHE A 81 4.43 -15.62 7.69
CA PHE A 81 5.73 -15.70 7.04
C PHE A 81 5.96 -14.51 6.10
N VAL A 82 7.07 -13.81 6.31
CA VAL A 82 7.52 -12.71 5.44
C VAL A 82 8.90 -13.05 4.93
N GLY A 83 9.08 -13.13 3.62
CA GLY A 83 10.38 -13.52 3.06
C GLY A 83 10.37 -13.95 1.61
N ILE A 84 9.21 -14.18 1.00
CA ILE A 84 9.13 -14.52 -0.44
C ILE A 84 9.32 -13.24 -1.27
N MET A 85 10.58 -12.86 -1.46
CA MET A 85 11.01 -11.63 -2.12
C MET A 85 11.76 -11.89 -3.43
N GLY A 86 11.62 -13.08 -4.01
CA GLY A 86 12.25 -13.46 -5.25
C GLY A 86 11.96 -12.48 -6.40
N LYS A 87 12.99 -11.75 -6.85
CA LYS A 87 12.89 -10.72 -7.91
C LYS A 87 12.76 -11.32 -9.31
N ASN A 88 13.08 -12.60 -9.47
CA ASN A 88 12.97 -13.35 -10.72
C ASN A 88 12.45 -14.78 -10.46
N ASN A 89 12.41 -15.64 -11.47
CA ASN A 89 11.98 -17.03 -11.41
C ASN A 89 10.61 -17.21 -10.74
N LYS A 90 9.60 -16.48 -11.24
CA LYS A 90 8.29 -16.39 -10.57
C LYS A 90 7.58 -17.72 -10.43
N ALA A 91 7.81 -18.68 -11.33
CA ALA A 91 7.30 -20.04 -11.15
C ALA A 91 7.74 -20.66 -9.81
N ARG A 92 9.01 -20.47 -9.40
CA ARG A 92 9.51 -20.94 -8.09
C ARG A 92 9.00 -20.09 -6.93
N VAL A 93 8.86 -18.79 -7.14
CA VAL A 93 8.27 -17.89 -6.14
C VAL A 93 6.84 -18.31 -5.80
N LEU A 94 6.06 -18.62 -6.83
CA LEU A 94 4.69 -19.12 -6.70
C LEU A 94 4.66 -20.54 -6.10
N GLU A 95 5.57 -21.43 -6.49
CA GLU A 95 5.75 -22.75 -5.84
C GLU A 95 6.07 -22.61 -4.34
N ALA A 96 7.02 -21.73 -3.99
CA ALA A 96 7.41 -21.49 -2.60
C ALA A 96 6.23 -20.94 -1.78
N ALA A 97 5.47 -20.02 -2.37
CA ALA A 97 4.25 -19.48 -1.76
C ALA A 97 3.20 -20.57 -1.55
N GLU A 98 2.98 -21.42 -2.56
CA GLU A 98 2.03 -22.51 -2.49
C GLU A 98 2.37 -23.54 -1.42
N ILE A 99 3.66 -23.89 -1.29
CA ILE A 99 4.13 -24.78 -0.23
C ILE A 99 3.79 -24.18 1.14
N ILE A 100 4.11 -22.91 1.40
CA ILE A 100 3.78 -22.28 2.69
C ILE A 100 2.27 -22.20 2.91
N ARG A 101 1.48 -21.90 1.87
CA ARG A 101 0.01 -21.86 1.96
C ARG A 101 -0.60 -23.21 2.31
N SER A 102 0.02 -24.31 1.90
CA SER A 102 -0.41 -25.68 2.22
C SER A 102 -0.25 -26.07 3.69
N GLY A 103 0.46 -25.26 4.47
CA GLY A 103 0.67 -25.49 5.90
C GLY A 103 -0.55 -25.19 6.78
N VAL A 104 -0.38 -25.41 8.09
CA VAL A 104 -1.44 -25.40 9.11
C VAL A 104 -2.27 -24.11 9.12
N PHE A 105 -1.66 -22.97 8.80
CA PHE A 105 -2.29 -21.65 8.87
C PHE A 105 -2.88 -21.15 7.54
N GLY A 106 -2.96 -22.00 6.52
CA GLY A 106 -3.84 -21.81 5.36
C GLY A 106 -3.62 -20.51 4.58
N GLY A 107 -2.38 -20.08 4.39
CA GLY A 107 -2.06 -18.99 3.46
C GLY A 107 -2.33 -17.56 3.89
N GLY A 108 -2.95 -17.31 5.04
CA GLY A 108 -2.92 -15.98 5.70
C GLY A 108 -1.50 -15.52 6.08
N ALA A 109 -0.52 -16.39 5.86
CA ALA A 109 0.88 -16.27 6.22
C ALA A 109 1.78 -15.82 5.07
N VAL A 110 1.34 -15.61 3.83
CA VAL A 110 2.26 -15.34 2.70
C VAL A 110 2.04 -13.96 2.10
N TRP A 111 3.07 -13.13 2.19
CA TRP A 111 3.13 -11.82 1.54
C TRP A 111 3.92 -11.94 0.24
N LEU A 112 3.26 -11.67 -0.90
CA LEU A 112 3.91 -11.64 -2.20
C LEU A 112 4.19 -10.19 -2.59
N SER A 113 5.45 -9.76 -2.45
CA SER A 113 5.91 -8.50 -3.03
C SER A 113 6.51 -8.72 -4.41
N SER A 114 6.22 -7.80 -5.31
CA SER A 114 6.91 -7.65 -6.59
C SER A 114 7.59 -6.29 -6.66
N ALA A 115 8.91 -6.31 -6.46
CA ALA A 115 9.82 -5.20 -6.62
C ALA A 115 10.00 -4.82 -8.11
N ILE A 116 9.03 -4.12 -8.70
CA ILE A 116 9.01 -3.74 -10.13
C ILE A 116 9.91 -2.54 -10.41
N GLN A 117 9.95 -1.55 -9.51
CA GLN A 117 10.77 -0.33 -9.59
C GLN A 117 10.35 0.64 -10.69
N SER A 118 10.18 0.16 -11.92
CA SER A 118 9.61 0.89 -13.07
C SER A 118 9.09 -0.11 -14.11
N THR A 119 8.25 0.33 -15.03
CA THR A 119 7.87 -0.44 -16.24
C THR A 119 8.44 0.19 -17.52
N ASP A 120 9.13 1.32 -17.40
CA ASP A 120 9.77 1.98 -18.52
C ASP A 120 11.11 1.30 -18.82
N GLU A 121 11.27 0.83 -20.05
CA GLU A 121 12.45 0.05 -20.46
C GLU A 121 13.73 0.88 -20.36
N SER A 122 13.67 2.17 -20.66
CA SER A 122 14.85 3.05 -20.62
C SER A 122 15.30 3.34 -19.20
N VAL A 123 14.35 3.50 -18.26
CA VAL A 123 14.63 3.63 -16.83
C VAL A 123 15.25 2.33 -16.32
N LEU A 124 14.62 1.18 -16.61
CA LEU A 124 15.08 -0.13 -16.17
C LEU A 124 16.49 -0.46 -16.67
N GLU A 125 16.80 -0.15 -17.94
CA GLU A 125 18.14 -0.32 -18.50
C GLU A 125 19.17 0.52 -17.74
N LYS A 126 18.90 1.82 -17.54
CA LYS A 126 19.80 2.73 -16.81
C LYS A 126 20.07 2.25 -15.39
N VAL A 127 19.06 1.73 -14.69
CA VAL A 127 19.24 1.22 -13.32
C VAL A 127 19.65 -0.25 -13.24
N LYS A 128 20.02 -0.86 -14.37
CA LYS A 128 20.47 -2.26 -14.48
C LYS A 128 19.47 -3.25 -13.88
N ARG A 129 18.18 -2.96 -14.04
CA ARG A 129 17.07 -3.77 -13.55
C ARG A 129 16.43 -4.51 -14.72
N SER A 130 16.13 -5.78 -14.51
CA SER A 130 15.30 -6.57 -15.43
C SER A 130 14.05 -7.06 -14.72
N ASN A 131 12.90 -6.77 -15.31
CA ASN A 131 11.61 -7.22 -14.80
C ASN A 131 11.10 -8.46 -15.54
N ILE A 132 10.09 -9.07 -14.97
CA ILE A 132 9.31 -10.11 -15.61
C ILE A 132 8.44 -9.51 -16.72
N ASN A 133 8.01 -10.32 -17.68
CA ASN A 133 7.08 -9.85 -18.71
C ASN A 133 5.67 -9.59 -18.14
N ALA A 134 4.88 -8.79 -18.86
CA ALA A 134 3.54 -8.37 -18.47
C ALA A 134 2.61 -9.56 -18.19
N ASP A 135 2.61 -10.60 -19.04
CA ASP A 135 1.79 -11.80 -18.85
C ASP A 135 2.09 -12.52 -17.52
N THR A 136 3.35 -12.52 -17.09
CA THR A 136 3.74 -13.09 -15.80
C THR A 136 3.29 -12.21 -14.65
N MET A 137 3.32 -10.88 -14.79
CA MET A 137 2.78 -9.96 -13.77
C MET A 137 1.28 -10.20 -13.56
N VAL A 138 0.51 -10.32 -14.65
CA VAL A 138 -0.93 -10.60 -14.62
C VAL A 138 -1.22 -11.94 -13.96
N LYS A 139 -0.45 -12.99 -14.28
CA LYS A 139 -0.60 -14.31 -13.64
C LYS A 139 -0.38 -14.24 -12.13
N VAL A 140 0.69 -13.57 -11.68
CA VAL A 140 0.97 -13.37 -10.25
C VAL A 140 -0.16 -12.58 -9.58
N ALA A 141 -0.74 -11.59 -10.27
CA ALA A 141 -1.87 -10.83 -9.76
C ALA A 141 -3.12 -11.69 -9.56
N ASN A 142 -3.51 -12.45 -10.59
CA ASN A 142 -4.67 -13.33 -10.55
C ASN A 142 -4.54 -14.43 -9.48
N GLU A 143 -3.36 -15.03 -9.34
CA GLU A 143 -3.10 -16.04 -8.29
C GLU A 143 -3.20 -15.43 -6.88
N SER A 144 -2.76 -14.19 -6.70
CA SER A 144 -2.85 -13.52 -5.40
C SER A 144 -4.30 -13.15 -5.03
N GLU A 145 -5.10 -12.67 -6.00
CA GLU A 145 -6.52 -12.36 -5.81
C GLU A 145 -7.31 -13.61 -5.41
N ALA A 146 -7.08 -14.75 -6.09
CA ALA A 146 -7.76 -16.02 -5.83
C ALA A 146 -7.54 -16.55 -4.40
N HIS A 147 -6.46 -16.14 -3.74
CA HIS A 147 -6.08 -16.60 -2.40
C HIS A 147 -6.22 -15.51 -1.33
N ALA A 148 -6.93 -14.41 -1.62
CA ALA A 148 -7.09 -13.26 -0.73
C ALA A 148 -5.75 -12.74 -0.15
N GLY A 149 -4.66 -12.92 -0.90
CA GLY A 149 -3.32 -12.52 -0.49
C GLY A 149 -3.11 -11.03 -0.70
N ASN A 150 -2.38 -10.38 0.21
CA ASN A 150 -1.92 -9.01 0.00
C ASN A 150 -0.75 -9.04 -1.01
N GLN A 151 -0.99 -8.55 -2.22
CA GLN A 151 0.06 -8.31 -3.21
C GLN A 151 0.43 -6.84 -3.21
N PHE A 152 1.73 -6.58 -3.13
CA PHE A 152 2.29 -5.24 -3.29
C PHE A 152 3.21 -5.25 -4.52
N SER A 153 2.93 -4.36 -5.47
CA SER A 153 3.91 -3.98 -6.48
C SER A 153 4.56 -2.68 -6.05
N GLU A 154 5.88 -2.68 -6.02
CA GLU A 154 6.66 -1.54 -5.53
C GLU A 154 7.36 -0.84 -6.69
N LEU A 155 7.27 0.48 -6.72
CA LEU A 155 7.96 1.40 -7.63
C LEU A 155 8.92 2.31 -6.83
N ILE A 156 9.93 2.86 -7.51
CA ILE A 156 10.76 3.94 -6.97
C ILE A 156 10.66 5.13 -7.92
N LEU A 157 10.20 6.26 -7.40
CA LEU A 157 10.12 7.53 -8.12
C LEU A 157 11.51 8.19 -8.20
N ALA A 158 11.80 8.86 -9.31
CA ALA A 158 13.02 9.64 -9.56
C ALA A 158 14.28 8.78 -9.75
N LEU A 159 14.11 7.52 -10.15
CA LEU A 159 15.22 6.70 -10.62
C LEU A 159 15.95 7.36 -11.81
N PRO A 160 17.24 7.06 -12.04
CA PRO A 160 17.97 7.54 -13.21
C PRO A 160 17.22 7.36 -14.53
N GLY A 161 16.95 8.47 -15.23
CA GLY A 161 16.22 8.49 -16.49
C GLY A 161 14.70 8.47 -16.39
N ASP A 162 14.15 8.47 -15.17
CA ASP A 162 12.72 8.62 -14.95
C ASP A 162 12.23 10.01 -15.40
N SER A 163 10.93 10.11 -15.65
CA SER A 163 10.24 11.34 -16.07
C SER A 163 8.79 11.29 -15.63
N LEU A 164 8.08 12.43 -15.62
CA LEU A 164 6.65 12.48 -15.31
C LEU A 164 5.85 11.41 -16.07
N LYS A 165 6.10 11.31 -17.38
CA LYS A 165 5.44 10.36 -18.26
C LYS A 165 5.81 8.91 -17.94
N ALA A 166 7.08 8.61 -17.67
CA ALA A 166 7.57 7.26 -17.39
C ALA A 166 7.04 6.73 -16.05
N HIS A 167 7.01 7.59 -15.02
CA HIS A 167 6.45 7.26 -13.72
C HIS A 167 4.94 7.01 -13.79
N PHE A 168 4.17 7.94 -14.39
CA PHE A 168 2.72 7.78 -14.57
C PHE A 168 2.39 6.50 -15.36
N LYS A 169 3.13 6.25 -16.45
CA LYS A 169 3.00 5.00 -17.21
C LYS A 169 3.20 3.78 -16.31
N SER A 170 4.24 3.79 -15.47
CA SER A 170 4.56 2.66 -14.60
C SER A 170 3.52 2.37 -13.54
N VAL A 171 2.95 3.41 -12.93
CA VAL A 171 1.81 3.25 -12.03
C VAL A 171 0.60 2.68 -12.79
N CYS A 172 0.25 3.26 -13.94
CA CYS A 172 -0.90 2.84 -14.74
C CYS A 172 -0.79 1.40 -15.26
N ASP A 173 0.39 1.00 -15.74
CA ASP A 173 0.66 -0.36 -16.19
C ASP A 173 0.42 -1.36 -15.06
N LEU A 174 0.90 -1.06 -13.84
CA LEU A 174 0.66 -1.90 -12.68
C LEU A 174 -0.81 -1.94 -12.28
N ILE A 175 -1.49 -0.79 -12.28
CA ILE A 175 -2.93 -0.74 -12.00
C ILE A 175 -3.71 -1.67 -12.94
N ASP A 176 -3.36 -1.64 -14.23
CA ASP A 176 -4.03 -2.41 -15.28
C ASP A 176 -3.66 -3.92 -15.24
N THR A 177 -2.55 -4.31 -14.58
CA THR A 177 -2.29 -5.74 -14.31
C THR A 177 -3.25 -6.35 -13.29
N GLY A 178 -3.94 -5.53 -12.48
CA GLY A 178 -4.89 -5.98 -11.47
C GLY A 178 -4.31 -6.27 -10.09
N VAL A 179 -3.06 -5.86 -9.79
CA VAL A 179 -2.51 -5.97 -8.43
C VAL A 179 -3.33 -5.16 -7.43
N ASN A 180 -3.38 -5.57 -6.16
CA ASN A 180 -4.24 -4.87 -5.18
C ASN A 180 -3.60 -3.61 -4.58
N VAL A 181 -2.27 -3.50 -4.64
CA VAL A 181 -1.53 -2.35 -4.12
C VAL A 181 -0.37 -2.00 -5.05
N VAL A 182 -0.32 -0.72 -5.44
CA VAL A 182 0.83 -0.09 -6.09
C VAL A 182 1.45 0.90 -5.11
N ARG A 183 2.64 0.57 -4.61
CA ARG A 183 3.35 1.40 -3.63
C ARG A 183 4.53 2.08 -4.30
N SER A 184 4.53 3.40 -4.28
CA SER A 184 5.66 4.21 -4.74
C SER A 184 6.52 4.60 -3.54
N HIS A 185 7.83 4.44 -3.69
CA HIS A 185 8.84 4.88 -2.73
C HIS A 185 9.64 6.03 -3.31
N GLN A 186 10.07 6.96 -2.47
CA GLN A 186 11.00 8.01 -2.85
C GLN A 186 12.42 7.43 -2.94
N TYR A 187 13.20 7.83 -3.94
CA TYR A 187 14.54 7.29 -4.14
C TYR A 187 15.52 7.85 -3.10
N ILE A 188 15.83 7.06 -2.07
CA ILE A 188 16.85 7.38 -1.07
C ILE A 188 18.24 7.04 -1.63
N MET A 189 19.18 7.98 -1.51
CA MET A 189 20.57 7.81 -1.92
C MET A 189 21.33 6.95 -0.91
N LEU A 190 21.26 5.63 -1.08
CA LEU A 190 21.90 4.68 -0.17
C LEU A 190 23.42 4.71 -0.31
N GLY A 191 24.11 5.03 0.79
CA GLY A 191 25.57 4.97 0.85
C GLY A 191 26.11 3.59 0.47
N GLY A 192 27.06 3.56 -0.47
CA GLY A 192 27.62 2.33 -1.02
C GLY A 192 26.82 1.69 -2.16
N SER A 193 25.74 2.31 -2.63
CA SER A 193 25.17 2.00 -3.94
C SER A 193 25.98 2.66 -5.05
N GLU A 194 25.88 2.14 -6.28
CA GLU A 194 26.59 2.68 -7.44
C GLU A 194 26.19 4.14 -7.71
N ALA A 195 24.90 4.46 -7.61
CA ALA A 195 24.41 5.81 -7.86
C ALA A 195 24.87 6.85 -6.82
N ALA A 196 25.30 6.41 -5.64
CA ALA A 196 25.81 7.29 -4.59
C ALA A 196 27.33 7.52 -4.68
N THR A 197 28.06 6.87 -5.60
CA THR A 197 29.49 7.15 -5.80
C THR A 197 29.69 8.45 -6.58
N PRO A 198 30.88 9.09 -6.53
CA PRO A 198 31.17 10.27 -7.34
C PRO A 198 30.97 10.02 -8.85
N GLU A 199 31.32 8.83 -9.33
CA GLU A 199 31.11 8.42 -10.73
C GLU A 199 29.61 8.27 -11.04
N GLY A 200 28.84 7.62 -10.15
CA GLY A 200 27.40 7.47 -10.30
C GLY A 200 26.65 8.81 -10.25
N GLN A 201 27.04 9.72 -9.36
CA GLN A 201 26.46 11.06 -9.33
C GLN A 201 26.74 11.84 -10.63
N ALA A 202 27.95 11.69 -11.19
CA ALA A 202 28.29 12.31 -12.46
C ALA A 202 27.58 11.66 -13.67
N GLU A 203 27.31 10.35 -13.62
CA GLU A 203 26.63 9.62 -14.70
C GLU A 203 25.11 9.82 -14.70
N TYR A 204 24.49 9.88 -13.52
CA TYR A 204 23.03 9.87 -13.36
C TYR A 204 22.43 11.25 -13.04
N SER A 205 23.28 12.24 -12.75
CA SER A 205 22.89 13.63 -12.45
C SER A 205 21.70 13.74 -11.48
N PRO A 206 21.72 13.09 -10.30
CA PRO A 206 20.60 13.15 -9.37
C PRO A 206 20.48 14.56 -8.78
N LEU A 207 19.27 15.12 -8.79
CA LEU A 207 18.94 16.31 -7.99
C LEU A 207 18.56 15.82 -6.60
N THR A 208 19.45 15.99 -5.63
CA THR A 208 19.23 15.50 -4.27
C THR A 208 18.87 16.61 -3.28
N LYS A 209 18.13 16.23 -2.23
CA LYS A 209 17.78 17.06 -1.07
C LYS A 209 17.86 16.24 0.20
N PHE A 210 17.94 16.92 1.33
CA PHE A 210 18.01 16.31 2.66
C PHE A 210 16.70 16.50 3.42
N ARG A 211 16.30 15.48 4.19
CA ARG A 211 15.16 15.55 5.11
C ARG A 211 15.41 14.73 6.36
N VAL A 212 14.62 15.01 7.40
CA VAL A 212 14.57 14.16 8.59
C VAL A 212 13.73 12.91 8.28
N THR A 213 14.25 11.73 8.59
CA THR A 213 13.49 10.48 8.46
C THR A 213 12.34 10.47 9.47
N PRO A 214 11.10 10.15 9.05
CA PRO A 214 9.94 10.15 9.94
C PRO A 214 10.14 9.27 11.18
N HIS A 215 9.65 9.72 12.33
CA HIS A 215 9.71 9.01 13.63
C HIS A 215 11.10 8.81 14.24
N THR A 216 12.13 9.51 13.75
CA THR A 216 13.50 9.40 14.28
C THR A 216 13.88 10.51 15.25
N MET A 217 13.05 11.55 15.40
CA MET A 217 13.28 12.66 16.33
C MET A 217 13.00 12.25 17.79
N ASN A 218 13.95 11.54 18.39
CA ASN A 218 13.90 11.10 19.78
C ASN A 218 14.86 11.90 20.66
N THR A 219 14.48 12.07 21.93
CA THR A 219 15.32 12.68 22.97
C THR A 219 16.14 11.62 23.67
N TYR A 220 17.42 11.93 23.89
CA TYR A 220 18.35 11.11 24.66
C TYR A 220 18.97 11.95 25.78
N GLU A 221 19.10 11.36 26.96
CA GLU A 221 19.84 11.95 28.07
C GLU A 221 21.25 11.37 28.08
N LEU A 222 22.24 12.16 27.64
CA LEU A 222 23.63 11.75 27.53
C LEU A 222 24.51 12.81 28.17
N PHE A 223 25.42 12.39 29.06
CA PHE A 223 26.34 13.29 29.77
C PHE A 223 25.66 14.40 30.58
N SER A 224 24.43 14.16 31.08
CA SER A 224 23.58 15.17 31.74
C SER A 224 23.10 16.30 30.81
N GLU A 225 23.15 16.06 29.50
CA GLU A 225 22.59 16.91 28.48
C GLU A 225 21.46 16.17 27.74
N THR A 226 20.39 16.90 27.47
CA THR A 226 19.32 16.48 26.59
C THR A 226 19.77 16.69 25.15
N ILE A 227 19.91 15.62 24.37
CA ILE A 227 20.28 15.69 22.95
C ILE A 227 19.21 15.05 22.06
N PHE A 228 19.18 15.48 20.80
CA PHE A 228 18.38 14.86 19.75
C PHE A 228 19.30 14.33 18.66
N ALA A 229 18.98 13.17 18.11
CA ALA A 229 19.77 12.53 17.06
C ALA A 229 18.82 11.91 16.00
N PRO A 230 18.15 12.75 15.19
CA PRO A 230 17.32 12.25 14.09
C PRO A 230 18.17 11.61 13.01
N GLU A 231 17.60 10.64 12.30
CA GLU A 231 18.18 10.13 11.06
C GLU A 231 17.87 11.11 9.93
N ILE A 232 18.81 11.25 9.00
CA ILE A 232 18.71 12.17 7.87
C ILE A 232 18.84 11.35 6.59
N ASP A 233 17.84 11.47 5.73
CA ASP A 233 17.85 10.88 4.40
C ASP A 233 18.34 11.93 3.39
N GLU A 234 19.24 11.52 2.50
CA GLU A 234 19.42 12.18 1.21
C GLU A 234 18.51 11.48 0.20
N ILE A 235 17.62 12.23 -0.45
CA ILE A 235 16.67 11.70 -1.44
C ILE A 235 16.88 12.37 -2.79
N CYS A 236 16.69 11.62 -3.86
CA CYS A 236 16.62 12.13 -5.22
C CYS A 236 15.20 12.66 -5.48
N VAL A 237 15.11 13.93 -5.84
CA VAL A 237 13.84 14.67 -6.10
C VAL A 237 13.77 15.15 -7.55
N GLY A 238 14.60 14.60 -8.43
CA GLY A 238 14.68 14.97 -9.84
C GLY A 238 15.98 14.47 -10.46
N ASN A 239 16.08 14.58 -11.77
CA ASN A 239 17.29 14.26 -12.55
C ASN A 239 17.21 14.98 -13.91
N ASP A 240 18.12 14.68 -14.83
CA ASP A 240 18.18 15.32 -16.16
C ASP A 240 16.89 15.18 -17.01
N THR A 241 16.00 14.24 -16.66
CA THR A 241 14.73 13.98 -17.36
C THR A 241 13.49 14.14 -16.48
N LEU A 242 13.65 14.60 -15.23
CA LEU A 242 12.57 14.85 -14.28
C LEU A 242 12.88 16.11 -13.47
N THR A 243 12.13 17.20 -13.69
CA THR A 243 12.29 18.41 -12.86
C THR A 243 11.72 18.21 -11.46
N PHE A 244 12.04 19.12 -10.53
CA PHE A 244 11.48 19.07 -9.18
C PHE A 244 9.96 19.25 -9.18
N GLU A 245 9.43 20.13 -10.03
CA GLU A 245 7.99 20.35 -10.18
C GLU A 245 7.28 19.12 -10.74
N GLU A 246 7.91 18.42 -11.69
CA GLU A 246 7.41 17.14 -12.21
C GLU A 246 7.49 16.02 -11.16
N TYR A 247 8.52 16.02 -10.31
CA TYR A 247 8.63 15.13 -9.16
C TYR A 247 7.49 15.36 -8.16
N GLU A 248 7.19 16.62 -7.83
CA GLU A 248 6.03 16.96 -6.99
C GLU A 248 4.73 16.42 -7.59
N GLU A 249 4.51 16.61 -8.89
CA GLU A 249 3.31 16.08 -9.57
C GLU A 249 3.24 14.54 -9.49
N CYS A 250 4.37 13.85 -9.64
CA CYS A 250 4.44 12.40 -9.42
C CYS A 250 4.06 12.02 -7.99
N ARG A 251 4.55 12.76 -6.98
CA ARG A 251 4.17 12.54 -5.57
C ARG A 251 2.67 12.75 -5.36
N MET A 252 2.07 13.76 -5.98
CA MET A 252 0.62 14.00 -5.92
C MET A 252 -0.18 12.86 -6.57
N PHE A 253 0.32 12.31 -7.68
CA PHE A 253 -0.29 11.15 -8.32
C PHE A 253 -0.17 9.89 -7.45
N ASP A 254 0.98 9.66 -6.83
CA ASP A 254 1.19 8.55 -5.89
C ASP A 254 0.23 8.64 -4.69
N LEU A 255 -0.04 9.85 -4.17
CA LEU A 255 -1.06 10.08 -3.14
C LEU A 255 -2.47 9.69 -3.64
N THR A 256 -2.78 10.01 -4.90
CA THR A 256 -4.06 9.63 -5.53
C THR A 256 -4.19 8.11 -5.58
N VAL A 257 -3.13 7.41 -5.97
CA VAL A 257 -3.11 5.94 -6.03
C VAL A 257 -3.27 5.35 -4.62
N GLU A 258 -2.59 5.90 -3.61
CA GLU A 258 -2.69 5.41 -2.23
C GLU A 258 -4.11 5.49 -1.66
N VAL A 259 -4.88 6.53 -2.03
CA VAL A 259 -6.25 6.72 -1.52
C VAL A 259 -7.30 6.03 -2.38
N PHE A 260 -7.25 6.25 -3.69
CA PHE A 260 -8.34 5.87 -4.59
C PHE A 260 -8.18 4.47 -5.14
N TYR A 261 -6.97 3.89 -5.16
CA TYR A 261 -6.72 2.55 -5.72
C TYR A 261 -6.35 1.51 -4.66
N ASN A 262 -5.36 1.81 -3.83
CA ASN A 262 -4.75 0.85 -2.91
C ASN A 262 -5.74 0.31 -1.87
N ASN A 263 -5.51 -0.93 -1.43
CA ASN A 263 -6.36 -1.67 -0.49
C ASN A 263 -7.81 -1.89 -0.99
N ALA A 264 -8.05 -1.54 -2.25
CA ALA A 264 -9.32 -1.67 -2.95
C ALA A 264 -10.48 -1.10 -2.12
N LEU A 265 -10.32 0.16 -1.72
CA LEU A 265 -11.32 1.00 -1.08
C LEU A 265 -12.59 1.12 -1.94
N LEU A 266 -12.44 1.15 -3.26
CA LEU A 266 -13.51 1.32 -4.25
C LEU A 266 -13.72 0.03 -5.09
N LEU A 267 -13.46 -1.14 -4.51
CA LEU A 267 -13.52 -2.44 -5.21
C LEU A 267 -14.80 -2.61 -6.03
N GLU A 268 -15.94 -2.32 -5.42
CA GLU A 268 -17.25 -2.51 -6.01
C GLU A 268 -17.46 -1.64 -7.26
N LEU A 269 -16.93 -0.41 -7.26
CA LEU A 269 -16.93 0.48 -8.41
C LEU A 269 -15.99 -0.04 -9.51
N PHE A 270 -14.80 -0.53 -9.11
CA PHE A 270 -13.82 -1.09 -10.06
C PHE A 270 -14.37 -2.30 -10.79
N LYS A 271 -15.08 -3.19 -10.11
CA LYS A 271 -15.67 -4.37 -10.73
C LYS A 271 -16.72 -4.00 -11.78
N LEU A 272 -17.55 -2.99 -11.50
CA LEU A 272 -18.51 -2.46 -12.48
C LEU A 272 -17.81 -1.84 -13.71
N LEU A 273 -16.78 -1.01 -13.51
CA LEU A 273 -16.01 -0.39 -14.60
C LEU A 273 -15.35 -1.45 -15.48
N LYS A 274 -14.68 -2.45 -14.87
CA LYS A 274 -14.05 -3.57 -15.56
C LYS A 274 -15.06 -4.39 -16.37
N ALA A 275 -16.25 -4.66 -15.83
CA ALA A 275 -17.32 -5.38 -16.54
C ALA A 275 -17.80 -4.64 -17.81
N ARG A 276 -17.55 -3.33 -17.90
CA ARG A 276 -17.85 -2.49 -19.08
C ARG A 276 -16.62 -2.18 -19.94
N GLY A 277 -15.48 -2.82 -19.67
CA GLY A 277 -14.24 -2.62 -20.42
C GLY A 277 -13.54 -1.29 -20.17
N ILE A 278 -13.92 -0.56 -19.11
CA ILE A 278 -13.27 0.69 -18.72
C ILE A 278 -12.05 0.38 -17.85
N ARG A 279 -10.89 0.93 -18.22
CA ARG A 279 -9.64 0.71 -17.49
C ARG A 279 -9.61 1.48 -16.18
N ILE A 280 -9.13 0.83 -15.12
CA ILE A 280 -9.03 1.45 -13.80
C ILE A 280 -7.94 2.53 -13.79
N SER A 281 -6.84 2.34 -14.53
CA SER A 281 -5.82 3.39 -14.70
C SER A 281 -6.43 4.70 -15.21
N THR A 282 -7.40 4.63 -16.14
CA THR A 282 -8.08 5.81 -16.68
C THR A 282 -8.94 6.52 -15.63
N LEU A 283 -9.63 5.76 -14.77
CA LEU A 283 -10.34 6.34 -13.62
C LEU A 283 -9.37 7.08 -12.69
N ILE A 284 -8.27 6.44 -12.30
CA ILE A 284 -7.31 7.01 -11.34
C ILE A 284 -6.64 8.27 -11.90
N THR A 285 -6.25 8.29 -13.17
CA THR A 285 -5.71 9.49 -13.83
C THR A 285 -6.75 10.62 -13.87
N ARG A 286 -8.00 10.34 -14.20
CA ARG A 286 -9.07 11.37 -14.24
C ARG A 286 -9.44 11.90 -12.85
N ILE A 287 -9.40 11.05 -11.82
CA ILE A 287 -9.54 11.48 -10.43
C ILE A 287 -8.41 12.42 -10.05
N HIS A 288 -7.17 12.07 -10.38
CA HIS A 288 -6.01 12.92 -10.12
C HIS A 288 -6.20 14.31 -10.75
N GLU A 289 -6.54 14.37 -12.03
CA GLU A 289 -6.84 15.61 -12.75
C GLU A 289 -7.99 16.41 -12.10
N ARG A 290 -9.06 15.74 -11.63
CA ARG A 290 -10.18 16.37 -10.95
C ARG A 290 -9.77 17.03 -9.64
N VAL A 291 -8.98 16.34 -8.82
CA VAL A 291 -8.55 16.83 -7.51
C VAL A 291 -7.57 17.99 -7.65
N THR A 292 -6.67 17.94 -8.64
CA THR A 292 -5.66 19.00 -8.85
C THR A 292 -6.18 20.22 -9.61
N SER A 293 -7.33 20.12 -10.29
CA SER A 293 -7.90 21.24 -11.07
C SER A 293 -9.04 22.01 -10.39
N ALA A 294 -9.62 21.50 -9.31
CA ALA A 294 -10.79 22.10 -8.67
C ALA A 294 -10.64 22.21 -7.15
N ALA A 295 -11.02 23.36 -6.59
CA ALA A 295 -11.04 23.57 -5.15
C ALA A 295 -12.06 22.65 -4.47
N SER A 296 -11.60 21.89 -3.48
CA SER A 296 -12.41 20.98 -2.66
C SER A 296 -11.69 20.74 -1.32
N PRO A 297 -12.38 20.20 -0.30
CA PRO A 297 -11.71 19.82 0.95
C PRO A 297 -10.57 18.82 0.75
N VAL A 298 -10.69 17.93 -0.26
CA VAL A 298 -9.63 16.99 -0.64
C VAL A 298 -8.45 17.71 -1.32
N ALA A 299 -8.71 18.72 -2.16
CA ALA A 299 -7.65 19.52 -2.78
C ALA A 299 -6.80 20.27 -1.73
N GLU A 300 -7.40 20.75 -0.64
CA GLU A 300 -6.65 21.36 0.47
C GLU A 300 -5.72 20.37 1.18
N LEU A 301 -6.11 19.08 1.27
CA LEU A 301 -5.23 18.03 1.77
C LEU A 301 -4.07 17.75 0.81
N TYR A 302 -4.31 17.84 -0.50
CA TYR A 302 -3.27 17.73 -1.52
C TYR A 302 -2.25 18.87 -1.38
N GLU A 303 -2.70 20.11 -1.19
CA GLU A 303 -1.79 21.24 -0.95
C GLU A 303 -1.04 21.16 0.38
N GLY A 304 -1.67 20.58 1.42
CA GLY A 304 -0.98 20.22 2.66
C GLY A 304 0.15 19.22 2.42
N PHE A 305 -0.14 18.14 1.67
CA PHE A 305 0.85 17.13 1.30
C PHE A 305 1.97 17.70 0.42
N ARG A 306 1.66 18.57 -0.54
CA ARG A 306 2.64 19.29 -1.36
C ARG A 306 3.57 20.12 -0.47
N ARG A 307 3.01 20.89 0.48
CA ARG A 307 3.81 21.68 1.42
C ARG A 307 4.74 20.83 2.27
N GLU A 308 4.28 19.68 2.79
CA GLU A 308 5.13 18.77 3.58
C GLU A 308 6.16 18.03 2.71
N THR A 309 5.83 17.73 1.45
CA THR A 309 6.79 17.20 0.47
C THR A 309 7.97 18.17 0.23
N ASN A 310 7.75 19.47 0.46
CA ASN A 310 8.76 20.53 0.36
C ASN A 310 9.51 20.80 1.68
N GLU A 311 9.34 19.97 2.72
CA GLU A 311 10.19 20.01 3.93
C GLU A 311 11.58 19.42 3.63
N LEU A 312 12.29 20.06 2.70
CA LEU A 312 13.54 19.63 2.09
C LEU A 312 14.61 20.72 2.21
N PHE A 313 15.86 20.28 2.33
CA PHE A 313 17.02 21.15 2.50
C PHE A 313 18.06 20.88 1.43
N ASP A 314 18.79 21.92 0.99
CA ASP A 314 19.79 21.78 -0.09
C ASP A 314 21.09 21.11 0.40
N SER A 315 21.35 21.15 1.70
CA SER A 315 22.54 20.52 2.29
C SER A 315 22.29 20.01 3.71
N PRO A 316 23.10 19.06 4.21
CA PRO A 316 23.03 18.61 5.60
C PRO A 316 23.22 19.75 6.60
N GLU A 317 24.08 20.73 6.28
CA GLU A 317 24.34 21.89 7.13
C GLU A 317 23.10 22.78 7.27
N GLN A 318 22.38 23.04 6.18
CA GLN A 318 21.13 23.81 6.24
C GLN A 318 20.08 23.09 7.10
N LEU A 319 19.97 21.77 6.97
CA LEU A 319 19.07 20.96 7.79
C LEU A 319 19.50 21.00 9.26
N HIS A 320 20.79 20.82 9.57
CA HIS A 320 21.30 20.91 10.93
C HIS A 320 21.05 22.28 11.56
N ASP A 321 21.25 23.36 10.81
CA ASP A 321 20.99 24.72 11.27
C ASP A 321 19.49 24.97 11.50
N PHE A 322 18.62 24.36 10.69
CA PHE A 322 17.19 24.37 10.93
C PHE A 322 16.82 23.64 12.22
N LEU A 323 17.37 22.44 12.44
CA LEU A 323 17.11 21.64 13.64
C LEU A 323 17.58 22.30 14.94
N ARG A 324 18.62 23.14 14.89
CA ARG A 324 19.13 23.90 16.05
C ARG A 324 18.27 25.10 16.43
N ARG A 325 17.29 25.49 15.62
CA ARG A 325 16.41 26.61 15.94
C ARG A 325 15.50 26.24 17.10
N GLU A 326 15.28 27.19 18.00
CA GLU A 326 14.39 27.02 19.16
C GLU A 326 12.99 26.58 18.70
N GLY A 327 12.44 25.53 19.33
CA GLY A 327 11.10 25.04 19.04
C GLY A 327 10.98 24.08 17.84
N VAL A 328 12.04 23.84 17.06
CA VAL A 328 11.95 22.94 15.89
C VAL A 328 11.90 21.47 16.31
N ALA A 329 12.77 21.04 17.23
CA ALA A 329 12.77 19.67 17.74
C ALA A 329 11.41 19.31 18.36
N GLU A 330 10.84 20.22 19.16
CA GLU A 330 9.52 20.06 19.78
C GLU A 330 8.40 19.96 18.75
N GLN A 331 8.52 20.63 17.59
CA GLN A 331 7.55 20.50 16.50
C GLN A 331 7.60 19.12 15.85
N TYR A 332 8.78 18.57 15.59
CA TYR A 332 8.92 17.19 15.11
C TYR A 332 8.36 16.19 16.13
N GLN A 333 8.66 16.36 17.43
CA GLN A 333 8.13 15.50 18.48
C GLN A 333 6.61 15.59 18.64
N ALA A 334 6.04 16.76 18.41
CA ALA A 334 4.60 16.97 18.41
C ALA A 334 3.91 16.46 17.12
N GLY A 335 4.66 15.93 16.14
CA GLY A 335 4.14 15.48 14.85
C GLY A 335 3.63 16.62 13.97
N LYS A 336 4.20 17.82 14.11
CA LYS A 336 3.90 18.98 13.25
C LYS A 336 4.82 19.06 12.02
N LEU A 337 5.97 18.39 12.06
CA LEU A 337 6.98 18.30 11.01
C LEU A 337 7.45 16.84 10.89
N GLY A 338 8.00 16.45 9.74
CA GLY A 338 8.61 15.13 9.55
C GLY A 338 7.64 13.96 9.74
N ASN A 339 6.37 14.17 9.39
CA ASN A 339 5.40 13.08 9.34
C ASN A 339 5.70 12.18 8.14
N ASN A 340 5.19 10.94 8.17
CA ASN A 340 5.02 10.19 6.94
C ASN A 340 3.84 10.81 6.19
N GLU A 341 4.13 11.80 5.36
CA GLU A 341 3.16 12.69 4.74
C GLU A 341 2.15 11.90 3.91
N GLN A 342 2.60 10.91 3.12
CA GLN A 342 1.70 10.12 2.28
C GLN A 342 0.69 9.33 3.14
N LEU A 343 1.16 8.59 4.15
CA LEU A 343 0.25 7.84 5.02
C LEU A 343 -0.66 8.75 5.84
N MET A 344 -0.16 9.89 6.32
CA MET A 344 -0.96 10.83 7.10
C MET A 344 -2.09 11.42 6.26
N TYR A 345 -1.79 11.97 5.08
CA TYR A 345 -2.80 12.58 4.23
C TYR A 345 -3.78 11.56 3.65
N SER A 346 -3.31 10.34 3.30
CA SER A 346 -4.21 9.24 2.95
C SER A 346 -5.15 8.88 4.10
N ALA A 347 -4.65 8.79 5.34
CA ALA A 347 -5.46 8.52 6.51
C ALA A 347 -6.50 9.62 6.77
N LEU A 348 -6.13 10.89 6.59
CA LEU A 348 -7.08 12.01 6.73
C LEU A 348 -8.20 11.91 5.70
N MET A 349 -7.87 11.66 4.42
CA MET A 349 -8.88 11.47 3.38
C MET A 349 -9.81 10.30 3.70
N VAL A 350 -9.25 9.16 4.09
CA VAL A 350 -10.03 7.94 4.39
C VAL A 350 -10.88 8.08 5.65
N PHE A 351 -10.33 8.58 6.75
CA PHE A 351 -11.04 8.61 8.03
C PHE A 351 -11.93 9.84 8.23
N ARG A 352 -11.66 10.96 7.54
CA ARG A 352 -12.40 12.22 7.74
C ARG A 352 -13.14 12.76 6.52
N TYR A 353 -12.71 12.39 5.31
CA TYR A 353 -13.28 12.90 4.05
C TYR A 353 -13.76 11.76 3.14
N MET A 354 -14.19 10.64 3.72
CA MET A 354 -14.62 9.45 2.98
C MET A 354 -15.74 9.78 1.97
N ARG A 355 -16.66 10.67 2.34
CA ARG A 355 -17.73 11.13 1.47
C ARG A 355 -17.18 11.86 0.24
N ASP A 356 -16.32 12.86 0.44
CA ASP A 356 -15.70 13.60 -0.66
C ASP A 356 -14.89 12.69 -1.58
N VAL A 357 -14.14 11.72 -1.01
CA VAL A 357 -13.43 10.69 -1.78
C VAL A 357 -14.39 9.88 -2.67
N HIS A 358 -15.54 9.45 -2.12
CA HIS A 358 -16.55 8.72 -2.90
C HIS A 358 -17.18 9.61 -3.96
N ASP A 359 -17.60 10.83 -3.61
CA ASP A 359 -18.27 11.73 -4.52
C ASP A 359 -17.39 12.01 -5.75
N ILE A 360 -16.09 12.31 -5.54
CA ILE A 360 -15.12 12.51 -6.63
C ILE A 360 -14.99 11.26 -7.49
N ALA A 361 -14.80 10.08 -6.89
CA ALA A 361 -14.60 8.85 -7.64
C ALA A 361 -15.83 8.44 -8.46
N TYR A 362 -17.02 8.57 -7.89
CA TYR A 362 -18.28 8.22 -8.55
C TYR A 362 -18.67 9.26 -9.61
N ASP A 363 -18.38 10.55 -9.41
CA ASP A 363 -18.53 11.57 -10.45
C ASP A 363 -17.69 11.26 -11.67
N VAL A 364 -16.40 11.00 -11.49
CA VAL A 364 -15.49 10.65 -12.59
C VAL A 364 -15.93 9.34 -13.25
N ALA A 365 -16.37 8.34 -12.47
CA ALA A 365 -16.89 7.10 -13.05
C ALA A 365 -18.14 7.33 -13.90
N ARG A 366 -19.08 8.19 -13.48
CA ARG A 366 -20.26 8.56 -14.27
C ARG A 366 -19.85 9.16 -15.62
N GLU A 367 -18.91 10.09 -15.62
CA GLU A 367 -18.37 10.69 -16.85
C GLU A 367 -17.75 9.63 -17.77
N LEU A 368 -16.94 8.72 -17.21
CA LEU A 368 -16.33 7.64 -17.99
C LEU A 368 -17.38 6.69 -18.58
N PHE A 369 -18.43 6.32 -17.84
CA PHE A 369 -19.52 5.52 -18.41
C PHE A 369 -20.23 6.26 -19.55
N GLN A 370 -20.45 7.57 -19.43
CA GLN A 370 -21.09 8.37 -20.47
C GLN A 370 -20.23 8.46 -21.73
N GLU A 371 -18.94 8.76 -21.56
CA GLU A 371 -17.94 8.84 -22.64
C GLU A 371 -17.81 7.51 -23.41
N ASN A 372 -17.95 6.38 -22.71
CA ASN A 372 -17.89 5.04 -23.31
C ASN A 372 -19.24 4.51 -23.82
N GLY A 373 -20.31 5.31 -23.76
CA GLY A 373 -21.65 4.89 -24.18
C GLY A 373 -22.22 3.74 -23.33
N ALA A 374 -21.75 3.59 -22.09
CA ALA A 374 -22.08 2.52 -21.15
C ALA A 374 -22.94 3.00 -19.97
N TYR A 375 -23.50 4.22 -20.04
CA TYR A 375 -24.33 4.85 -19.00
C TYR A 375 -25.84 4.67 -19.28
N GLU A 376 -26.29 3.42 -19.23
CA GLU A 376 -27.71 3.07 -19.32
C GLU A 376 -28.48 3.47 -18.04
N ASP A 377 -29.81 3.62 -18.10
CA ASP A 377 -30.64 4.01 -16.94
C ASP A 377 -30.42 3.11 -15.71
N TRP A 378 -30.25 1.81 -15.93
CA TRP A 378 -29.98 0.87 -14.84
C TRP A 378 -28.59 1.07 -14.22
N VAL A 379 -27.59 1.50 -15.00
CA VAL A 379 -26.24 1.82 -14.49
C VAL A 379 -26.31 3.06 -13.62
N ALA A 380 -27.06 4.09 -14.05
CA ALA A 380 -27.29 5.28 -13.24
C ALA A 380 -27.99 4.93 -11.91
N GLY A 381 -29.05 4.11 -11.96
CA GLY A 381 -29.75 3.63 -10.76
C GLY A 381 -28.85 2.81 -9.84
N TYR A 382 -28.08 1.87 -10.40
CA TYR A 382 -27.15 1.05 -9.63
C TYR A 382 -26.05 1.89 -8.98
N LEU A 383 -25.43 2.82 -9.69
CA LEU A 383 -24.39 3.70 -9.13
C LEU A 383 -24.92 4.57 -7.99
N SER A 384 -26.16 5.05 -8.10
CA SER A 384 -26.80 5.84 -7.05
C SER A 384 -26.98 5.05 -5.74
N GLU A 385 -27.29 3.77 -5.83
CA GLU A 385 -27.40 2.90 -4.65
C GLU A 385 -26.03 2.39 -4.18
N LEU A 386 -25.11 2.12 -5.11
CA LEU A 386 -23.78 1.60 -4.81
C LEU A 386 -22.95 2.58 -3.98
N ILE A 387 -22.98 3.88 -4.31
CA ILE A 387 -22.28 4.90 -3.52
C ILE A 387 -22.83 4.96 -2.08
N GLU A 388 -24.15 4.87 -1.92
CA GLU A 388 -24.79 4.87 -0.61
C GLU A 388 -24.43 3.61 0.20
N PHE A 389 -24.53 2.43 -0.42
CA PHE A 389 -24.09 1.17 0.18
C PHE A 389 -22.63 1.23 0.62
N SER A 390 -21.75 1.72 -0.26
CA SER A 390 -20.32 1.84 0.02
C SER A 390 -20.04 2.78 1.19
N LEU A 391 -20.67 3.96 1.20
CA LEU A 391 -20.50 4.94 2.28
C LEU A 391 -21.01 4.42 3.62
N LEU A 392 -22.18 3.77 3.67
CA LEU A 392 -22.70 3.20 4.91
C LEU A 392 -21.75 2.16 5.53
N ARG A 393 -20.97 1.45 4.71
CA ARG A 393 -19.94 0.54 5.20
C ARG A 393 -18.65 1.22 5.66
N LYS A 394 -18.25 2.30 4.99
CA LYS A 394 -16.86 2.80 5.01
C LYS A 394 -16.69 4.18 5.63
N GLN A 395 -17.74 5.00 5.74
CA GLN A 395 -17.64 6.32 6.38
C GLN A 395 -17.62 6.18 7.91
N ASP A 396 -16.97 7.12 8.60
CA ASP A 396 -16.92 7.18 10.06
C ASP A 396 -16.45 5.88 10.74
N MET A 397 -15.44 5.22 10.15
CA MET A 397 -15.00 3.88 10.59
C MET A 397 -14.57 3.80 12.06
N LEU A 398 -14.16 4.92 12.66
CA LEU A 398 -13.73 4.98 14.05
C LEU A 398 -14.90 5.17 15.03
N ALA A 399 -16.10 5.50 14.53
CA ALA A 399 -17.32 5.62 15.31
C ALA A 399 -18.06 4.27 15.34
N THR A 400 -17.64 3.41 16.26
CA THR A 400 -18.03 1.99 16.24
C THR A 400 -19.44 1.69 16.76
N ASP A 401 -20.12 2.67 17.35
CA ASP A 401 -21.49 2.52 17.88
C ASP A 401 -22.57 2.94 16.88
N GLN A 402 -22.18 3.41 15.69
CA GLN A 402 -23.12 3.75 14.65
C GLN A 402 -23.73 2.50 14.02
N VAL A 403 -25.06 2.46 13.98
CA VAL A 403 -25.85 1.42 13.34
C VAL A 403 -26.83 2.06 12.37
N GLU A 404 -26.97 1.50 11.19
CA GLU A 404 -27.86 2.02 10.15
C GLU A 404 -28.60 0.88 9.48
N THR A 405 -29.78 1.16 8.94
CA THR A 405 -30.51 0.21 8.09
C THR A 405 -31.07 0.94 6.90
N ARG A 406 -30.79 0.42 5.71
CA ARG A 406 -31.14 1.08 4.45
C ARG A 406 -31.77 0.08 3.49
N HIS A 407 -32.75 0.58 2.74
CA HIS A 407 -33.46 -0.17 1.72
C HIS A 407 -32.77 -0.01 0.36
N PHE A 408 -32.50 -1.11 -0.32
CA PHE A 408 -31.86 -1.16 -1.63
C PHE A 408 -32.65 -2.01 -2.61
N HIS A 409 -32.54 -1.75 -3.91
CA HIS A 409 -33.13 -2.54 -4.99
C HIS A 409 -32.12 -3.48 -5.65
N TYR A 410 -30.91 -3.57 -5.11
CA TYR A 410 -29.90 -4.56 -5.47
C TYR A 410 -29.46 -5.32 -4.23
N ASP A 411 -29.27 -6.63 -4.35
CA ASP A 411 -28.74 -7.48 -3.28
C ASP A 411 -27.23 -7.30 -3.15
N PHE A 412 -26.84 -6.21 -2.48
CA PHE A 412 -25.43 -5.92 -2.24
C PHE A 412 -24.75 -6.93 -1.30
N ILE A 413 -25.52 -7.72 -0.54
CA ILE A 413 -24.96 -8.79 0.30
C ILE A 413 -24.52 -9.95 -0.61
N ALA A 414 -25.37 -10.38 -1.53
CA ALA A 414 -25.01 -11.40 -2.51
C ALA A 414 -23.86 -10.95 -3.41
N LEU A 415 -23.88 -9.68 -3.87
CA LEU A 415 -22.78 -9.10 -4.65
C LEU A 415 -21.46 -9.06 -3.84
N GLU A 416 -21.48 -8.67 -2.56
CA GLU A 416 -20.28 -8.71 -1.71
C GLU A 416 -19.74 -10.15 -1.56
N GLN A 417 -20.62 -11.15 -1.37
CA GLN A 417 -20.22 -12.55 -1.21
C GLN A 417 -19.50 -13.12 -2.44
N CYS A 418 -19.88 -12.68 -3.65
CA CYS A 418 -19.19 -13.05 -4.89
C CYS A 418 -18.06 -12.08 -5.26
N GLY A 419 -17.72 -11.11 -4.41
CA GLY A 419 -16.67 -10.11 -4.65
C GLY A 419 -16.99 -9.15 -5.81
N PHE A 420 -18.28 -8.89 -6.05
CA PHE A 420 -18.83 -8.09 -7.15
C PHE A 420 -18.47 -8.61 -8.55
N ASN A 421 -18.15 -9.90 -8.69
CA ASN A 421 -17.81 -10.48 -9.99
C ASN A 421 -19.05 -10.81 -10.84
N GLU A 422 -20.23 -10.89 -10.24
CA GLU A 422 -21.50 -11.13 -10.94
C GLU A 422 -22.17 -9.82 -11.38
N GLY A 423 -23.05 -9.92 -12.38
CA GLY A 423 -23.72 -8.76 -12.96
C GLY A 423 -24.76 -8.17 -12.00
N PRO A 424 -24.78 -6.84 -11.78
CA PRO A 424 -25.75 -6.22 -10.86
C PRO A 424 -27.21 -6.53 -11.15
N ARG A 425 -27.57 -6.71 -12.42
CA ARG A 425 -28.95 -7.01 -12.84
C ARG A 425 -29.40 -8.40 -12.43
N ASP A 426 -28.49 -9.36 -12.31
CA ASP A 426 -28.79 -10.71 -11.84
C ASP A 426 -29.13 -10.73 -10.34
N HIS A 427 -28.73 -9.67 -9.63
CA HIS A 427 -28.97 -9.40 -8.22
C HIS A 427 -29.95 -8.27 -7.98
N ALA A 428 -30.72 -7.87 -9.00
CA ALA A 428 -31.77 -6.87 -8.84
C ALA A 428 -32.92 -7.45 -8.00
N CYS A 429 -33.33 -6.72 -6.97
CA CYS A 429 -34.46 -7.05 -6.11
C CYS A 429 -35.53 -5.94 -6.22
N PRO A 430 -36.52 -6.05 -7.13
CA PRO A 430 -37.56 -5.02 -7.29
C PRO A 430 -38.43 -4.79 -6.05
N GLY A 431 -38.60 -5.81 -5.20
CA GLY A 431 -39.26 -5.68 -3.90
C GLY A 431 -38.38 -5.06 -2.81
N GLY A 432 -37.12 -4.85 -3.14
CA GLY A 432 -36.05 -4.33 -2.31
C GLY A 432 -35.61 -5.25 -1.17
N VAL A 433 -34.51 -4.88 -0.55
CA VAL A 433 -33.88 -5.58 0.55
C VAL A 433 -33.41 -4.58 1.59
N ASN A 434 -33.68 -4.84 2.87
CA ASN A 434 -33.16 -4.03 3.96
C ASN A 434 -31.82 -4.60 4.42
N ILE A 435 -30.78 -3.78 4.35
CA ILE A 435 -29.43 -4.13 4.80
C ILE A 435 -29.13 -3.34 6.07
N HIS A 436 -28.72 -4.05 7.11
CA HIS A 436 -28.24 -3.49 8.37
C HIS A 436 -26.72 -3.38 8.37
N PHE A 437 -26.21 -2.25 8.86
CA PHE A 437 -24.79 -1.91 8.88
C PHE A 437 -24.37 -1.65 10.32
N ALA A 438 -23.43 -2.43 10.84
CA ALA A 438 -22.90 -2.26 12.19
C ALA A 438 -21.48 -2.82 12.32
N HIS A 439 -20.69 -2.29 13.26
CA HIS A 439 -19.47 -2.98 13.69
C HIS A 439 -19.81 -4.10 14.67
N ASP A 440 -19.19 -5.26 14.48
CA ASP A 440 -19.25 -6.36 15.45
C ASP A 440 -18.31 -6.11 16.65
N ASP A 441 -18.44 -6.90 17.72
CA ASP A 441 -17.65 -6.72 18.95
C ASP A 441 -16.14 -6.91 18.70
N VAL A 442 -15.75 -7.78 17.76
CA VAL A 442 -14.34 -8.01 17.40
C VAL A 442 -13.77 -6.77 16.73
N GLN A 443 -14.54 -6.14 15.83
CA GLN A 443 -14.14 -4.89 15.19
C GLN A 443 -14.07 -3.74 16.18
N LYS A 444 -15.02 -3.64 17.11
CA LYS A 444 -15.01 -2.63 18.19
C LYS A 444 -13.74 -2.73 19.03
N GLU A 445 -13.39 -3.93 19.47
CA GLU A 445 -12.16 -4.17 20.23
C GLU A 445 -10.90 -3.83 19.43
N LEU A 446 -10.85 -4.24 18.16
CA LEU A 446 -9.73 -3.96 17.25
C LEU A 446 -9.52 -2.45 17.06
N ILE A 447 -10.58 -1.73 16.67
CA ILE A 447 -10.54 -0.29 16.38
C ILE A 447 -10.19 0.48 17.65
N SER A 448 -10.83 0.15 18.78
CA SER A 448 -10.52 0.77 20.07
C SER A 448 -9.08 0.53 20.50
N GLY A 449 -8.55 -0.68 20.27
CA GLY A 449 -7.15 -1.02 20.51
C GLY A 449 -6.19 -0.14 19.72
N TYR A 450 -6.44 0.06 18.43
CA TYR A 450 -5.65 0.95 17.57
C TYR A 450 -5.74 2.41 18.00
N CYS A 451 -6.95 2.92 18.26
CA CYS A 451 -7.17 4.28 18.75
C CYS A 451 -6.48 4.53 20.09
N LYS A 452 -6.46 3.54 20.99
CA LYS A 452 -5.76 3.63 22.28
C LYS A 452 -4.24 3.59 22.13
N ALA A 453 -3.73 2.79 21.18
CA ALA A 453 -2.29 2.64 20.97
C ALA A 453 -1.66 3.88 20.29
N TYR A 454 -2.35 4.46 19.31
CA TYR A 454 -1.79 5.51 18.46
C TYR A 454 -2.44 6.88 18.62
N GLY A 455 -3.61 6.96 19.26
CA GLY A 455 -4.41 8.19 19.37
C GLY A 455 -5.13 8.56 18.07
N ILE A 456 -5.90 9.66 18.12
CA ILE A 456 -6.71 10.17 17.00
C ILE A 456 -6.19 11.51 16.43
N SER A 457 -4.96 11.89 16.77
CA SER A 457 -4.24 12.99 16.11
C SER A 457 -3.99 12.66 14.64
N ASN A 458 -3.58 13.64 13.82
CA ASN A 458 -3.27 13.38 12.41
C ASN A 458 -2.17 12.31 12.25
N SER A 459 -1.09 12.40 13.03
CA SER A 459 -0.02 11.39 13.07
C SER A 459 -0.53 10.04 13.59
N GLY A 460 -1.39 10.04 14.61
CA GLY A 460 -2.04 8.83 15.14
C GLY A 460 -2.88 8.12 14.08
N LEU A 461 -3.69 8.86 13.32
CA LEU A 461 -4.48 8.32 12.21
C LEU A 461 -3.59 7.75 11.10
N GLY A 462 -2.48 8.42 10.75
CA GLY A 462 -1.49 7.90 9.82
C GLY A 462 -0.91 6.55 10.28
N ASN A 463 -0.60 6.42 11.56
CA ASN A 463 -0.13 5.16 12.15
C ASN A 463 -1.21 4.07 12.15
N ILE A 464 -2.47 4.41 12.47
CA ILE A 464 -3.59 3.46 12.38
C ILE A 464 -3.77 2.96 10.94
N PHE A 465 -3.72 3.88 9.96
CA PHE A 465 -3.84 3.53 8.54
C PHE A 465 -2.69 2.65 8.06
N GLY A 466 -1.44 2.98 8.45
CA GLY A 466 -0.25 2.22 8.07
C GLY A 466 -0.11 0.86 8.76
N MET A 467 -0.56 0.73 10.01
CA MET A 467 -0.45 -0.50 10.82
C MET A 467 -1.69 -1.38 10.73
N GLY A 468 -2.82 -0.84 10.28
CA GLY A 468 -4.00 -1.60 9.93
C GLY A 468 -3.67 -2.48 8.73
N LYS A 469 -3.20 -3.71 8.99
CA LYS A 469 -2.80 -4.69 7.96
C LYS A 469 -3.89 -4.99 6.91
N ASN A 470 -5.10 -4.44 7.09
CA ASN A 470 -6.09 -4.20 6.06
C ASN A 470 -7.16 -3.20 6.57
N VAL A 471 -7.28 -1.98 6.01
CA VAL A 471 -8.35 -1.02 6.41
C VAL A 471 -9.76 -1.62 6.30
N ARG A 472 -9.96 -2.65 5.47
CA ARG A 472 -11.23 -3.38 5.35
C ARG A 472 -11.70 -4.00 6.66
N SER A 473 -10.80 -4.32 7.60
CA SER A 473 -11.22 -4.84 8.91
C SER A 473 -12.01 -3.81 9.72
N PHE A 474 -12.00 -2.54 9.30
CA PHE A 474 -12.73 -1.44 9.93
C PHE A 474 -14.09 -1.17 9.27
N TYR A 475 -14.42 -1.83 8.15
CA TYR A 475 -15.70 -1.61 7.47
C TYR A 475 -16.82 -2.29 8.23
N ARG A 476 -17.97 -1.62 8.38
CA ARG A 476 -19.14 -2.21 9.03
C ARG A 476 -19.53 -3.53 8.37
N ARG A 477 -19.92 -4.51 9.19
CA ARG A 477 -20.57 -5.75 8.74
C ARG A 477 -21.94 -5.43 8.16
N ILE A 478 -22.39 -6.32 7.28
CA ILE A 478 -23.68 -6.22 6.60
C ILE A 478 -24.49 -7.48 6.84
N GLU A 479 -25.77 -7.30 7.16
CA GLU A 479 -26.71 -8.40 7.39
C GLU A 479 -28.09 -8.05 6.80
N THR A 480 -28.80 -9.04 6.26
CA THR A 480 -30.18 -8.87 5.82
C THR A 480 -31.09 -8.80 7.03
N VAL A 481 -31.98 -7.80 7.08
CA VAL A 481 -33.03 -7.74 8.10
C VAL A 481 -34.38 -8.00 7.43
N PRO A 482 -35.23 -8.88 8.00
CA PRO A 482 -36.58 -9.06 7.48
C PRO A 482 -37.33 -7.72 7.41
N HIS A 483 -38.32 -7.62 6.53
CA HIS A 483 -39.28 -6.52 6.56
C HIS A 483 -40.11 -6.59 7.85
N THR A 484 -39.55 -6.14 8.96
CA THR A 484 -40.30 -5.82 10.17
C THR A 484 -40.64 -4.34 10.09
N ASP A 485 -41.94 -4.04 10.09
CA ASP A 485 -42.50 -2.68 10.14
C ASP A 485 -41.75 -1.85 11.18
N VAL A 486 -40.97 -0.88 10.70
CA VAL A 486 -40.38 0.15 11.55
C VAL A 486 -41.53 1.01 12.04
N VAL A 487 -42.13 0.62 13.17
CA VAL A 487 -43.00 1.53 13.93
C VAL A 487 -42.08 2.62 14.48
N PRO A 488 -42.29 3.90 14.12
CA PRO A 488 -41.51 4.99 14.71
C PRO A 488 -41.73 4.96 16.21
N ALA A 489 -40.64 4.97 16.98
CA ALA A 489 -40.74 5.22 18.41
C ALA A 489 -41.38 6.60 18.60
N GLU A 490 -42.64 6.62 19.04
CA GLU A 490 -43.30 7.83 19.48
C GLU A 490 -42.50 8.41 20.66
N LEU A 491 -42.13 9.68 20.51
CA LEU A 491 -41.61 10.53 21.57
C LEU A 491 -42.60 10.56 22.75
N THR A 492 -42.14 10.13 23.93
CA THR A 492 -42.71 10.55 25.22
C THR A 492 -41.66 11.23 26.06
#